data_AF-A0A2P6TZX1-F1
#
_entry.id   AF-A0A2P6TZX1-F1
#
_cell.length_a   1.000
_cell.length_b   1.000
_cell.length_c   1.000
_cell.angle_alpha   90.00
_cell.angle_beta   90.00
_cell.angle_gamma   90.00
#
_symmetry.space_group_name_H-M   'P 1'
#
loop_
_entity.id
_entity.type
_entity.pdbx_description
1 polymer ?
#
loop_
_entity_poly.entity_id
_entity_poly.type
_entity_poly.pdbx_seq_one_letter_code
_entity_poly.pdbx_strand_id
1 'polypeptide(L)'
;MAAAEPIPGPAEVNSFIDDMNAAYEKVHVEYEKNFWSTKMGLAGASADELARTKSALDAFLSDAAKLAAVRKVLAEAQGLSEEQRHVLAILEKTFKTYITEDERAAQYKERLNQLEAELQQHRNNMALGYTVGGAFTKASSVQLRNTMRTSESEEVRKAAYEGLRSVGPHVAEKFAEIVKLRNKLARVAGYKDYYAMKLEQAEGFGMDVLFGMLDELERETRPLMEQARKTLAEQKGEAALQPWNTGFSLAGDVEKKMDPYLPFADAVDVWARTFAGLGINYRGATMALDLCDRLSKYSNGFCHWPQPAFYKTDGTWVPSQTNFTSLATPTQVGSGRTALVTLLHEGGHAAHFANVLQRSPFFSQERAPTSVAYAETQSMTLDSLAGDAAWLGRYARNSKGEVLPWAIIEEKLHSTQPYEVFMLRTMLSVPYFEKALYELAEEEVTPQRILALADEVEARIEGGPAPRPLMSVPHILSDESSAYYHGYVLAEMAVHQTRAYFLHKFGRIVDEPRVGQELADVYWAPGNGEAFLDLVKRLTGAPLGSAAWVKELQTPLSKKLEEEKHEYEAAVAAGPAIPPGQEPDLGMRVLLVDGDETIADSAQGGLAKASDTFKQWISKKWPAKETVAA
;
A
#
# COMPACT_ATOMS: atom_id res chain seq x y z
N MET A 1 1.91 26.31 12.72
CA MET A 1 0.46 26.13 12.46
C MET A 1 -0.31 27.02 13.41
N ALA A 2 -1.28 27.82 12.94
CA ALA A 2 -2.16 28.56 13.84
C ALA A 2 -3.10 27.58 14.56
N ALA A 3 -3.46 27.86 15.81
CA ALA A 3 -4.49 27.11 16.51
C ALA A 3 -5.82 27.26 15.74
N ALA A 4 -6.56 26.16 15.61
CA ALA A 4 -7.95 26.24 15.15
C ALA A 4 -8.80 26.95 16.22
N GLU A 5 -9.98 27.45 15.85
CA GLU A 5 -10.91 27.92 16.88
C GLU A 5 -11.34 26.73 17.77
N PRO A 6 -11.59 26.95 19.07
CA PRO A 6 -12.18 25.93 19.92
C PRO A 6 -13.51 25.45 19.35
N ILE A 7 -13.80 24.16 19.50
CA ILE A 7 -15.07 23.58 19.05
C ILE A 7 -16.22 24.26 19.83
N PRO A 8 -17.20 24.88 19.14
CA PRO A 8 -18.33 25.48 19.82
C PRO A 8 -19.26 24.41 20.40
N GLY A 9 -20.02 24.74 21.44
CA GLY A 9 -21.00 23.85 22.08
C GLY A 9 -20.73 23.64 23.57
N PRO A 10 -21.37 22.64 24.21
CA PRO A 10 -21.23 22.41 25.64
C PRO A 10 -19.81 21.96 26.00
N ALA A 11 -19.22 22.59 27.01
CA ALA A 11 -17.83 22.35 27.42
C ALA A 11 -17.62 20.95 28.02
N GLU A 12 -18.66 20.39 28.64
CA GLU A 12 -18.66 19.02 29.15
C GLU A 12 -18.54 17.97 28.03
N VAL A 13 -19.05 18.28 26.83
CA VAL A 13 -18.92 17.39 25.66
C VAL A 13 -17.52 17.49 25.07
N ASN A 14 -16.94 18.70 25.03
CA ASN A 14 -15.53 18.88 24.65
C ASN A 14 -14.61 18.11 25.60
N SER A 15 -14.87 18.18 26.91
CA SER A 15 -14.12 17.42 27.91
C SER A 15 -14.27 15.92 27.70
N PHE A 16 -15.48 15.43 27.43
CA PHE A 16 -15.71 14.01 27.11
C PHE A 16 -14.93 13.54 25.87
N ILE A 17 -14.91 14.35 24.81
CA ILE A 17 -14.16 14.05 23.58
C ILE A 17 -12.65 13.99 23.87
N ASP A 18 -12.10 14.99 24.57
CA ASP A 18 -10.67 15.03 24.87
C ASP A 18 -10.25 13.89 25.82
N ASP A 19 -11.08 13.53 26.80
CA ASP A 19 -10.84 12.38 27.68
C ASP A 19 -10.81 11.07 26.89
N MET A 20 -11.75 10.90 25.96
CA MET A 20 -11.81 9.71 25.10
C MET A 20 -10.61 9.65 24.14
N ASN A 21 -10.23 10.79 23.56
CA ASN A 21 -9.05 10.92 22.69
C ASN A 21 -7.78 10.56 23.46
N ALA A 22 -7.55 11.15 24.64
CA ALA A 22 -6.36 10.88 25.44
C ALA A 22 -6.28 9.41 25.89
N ALA A 23 -7.42 8.80 26.23
CA ALA A 23 -7.47 7.39 26.59
C ALA A 23 -7.14 6.46 25.41
N TYR A 24 -7.63 6.78 24.20
CA TYR A 24 -7.27 6.09 22.97
C TYR A 24 -5.79 6.26 22.63
N GLU A 25 -5.29 7.50 22.60
CA GLU A 25 -3.89 7.80 22.26
C GLU A 25 -2.91 7.03 23.14
N LYS A 26 -3.20 6.91 24.44
CA LYS A 26 -2.36 6.16 25.36
C LYS A 26 -2.20 4.70 24.92
N VAL A 27 -3.29 3.98 24.66
CA VAL A 27 -3.22 2.57 24.28
C VAL A 27 -2.67 2.39 22.86
N HIS A 28 -2.96 3.33 21.96
CA HIS A 28 -2.45 3.34 20.58
C HIS A 28 -0.94 3.54 20.54
N VAL A 29 -0.41 4.59 21.16
CA VAL A 29 1.04 4.88 21.22
C VAL A 29 1.82 3.73 21.87
N GLU A 30 1.28 3.15 22.95
CA GLU A 30 1.91 2.00 23.62
C GLU A 30 2.00 0.79 22.68
N TYR A 31 0.93 0.49 21.94
CA TYR A 31 0.93 -0.58 20.94
C TYR A 31 1.91 -0.30 19.81
N GLU A 32 1.81 0.87 19.18
CA GLU A 32 2.62 1.23 18.01
C GLU A 32 4.13 1.24 18.31
N LYS A 33 4.51 1.71 19.51
CA LYS A 33 5.92 1.67 19.94
C LYS A 33 6.44 0.23 20.07
N ASN A 34 5.67 -0.67 20.66
CA ASN A 34 6.06 -2.07 20.80
C ASN A 34 6.01 -2.81 19.46
N PHE A 35 5.06 -2.45 18.59
CA PHE A 35 4.98 -2.94 17.23
C PHE A 35 6.24 -2.59 16.46
N TRP A 36 6.60 -1.30 16.40
CA TRP A 36 7.84 -0.85 15.74
C TRP A 36 9.07 -1.54 16.30
N SER A 37 9.24 -1.53 17.63
CA SER A 37 10.40 -2.13 18.30
C SER A 37 10.56 -3.61 17.93
N THR A 38 9.46 -4.36 17.95
CA THR A 38 9.46 -5.78 17.61
C THR A 38 9.69 -6.02 16.11
N LYS A 39 9.04 -5.26 15.23
CA LYS A 39 9.19 -5.42 13.78
C LYS A 39 10.56 -4.97 13.29
N MET A 40 11.18 -3.99 13.92
CA MET A 40 12.53 -3.53 13.60
C MET A 40 13.62 -4.36 14.29
N GLY A 41 13.26 -5.28 15.19
CA GLY A 41 14.21 -6.08 15.94
C GLY A 41 15.13 -5.25 16.84
N LEU A 42 14.59 -4.19 17.46
CA LEU A 42 15.34 -3.27 18.30
C LEU A 42 15.77 -3.91 19.63
N ALA A 43 16.80 -3.34 20.26
CA ALA A 43 17.21 -3.73 21.60
C ALA A 43 16.06 -3.58 22.61
N GLY A 44 15.74 -4.66 23.32
CA GLY A 44 14.66 -4.69 24.31
C GLY A 44 13.26 -4.92 23.71
N ALA A 45 13.14 -5.25 22.42
CA ALA A 45 11.89 -5.73 21.85
C ALA A 45 11.35 -6.96 22.59
N SER A 46 10.04 -7.00 22.80
CA SER A 46 9.37 -8.07 23.55
C SER A 46 8.07 -8.47 22.87
N ALA A 47 7.98 -9.73 22.45
CA ALA A 47 6.76 -10.30 21.90
C ALA A 47 5.61 -10.32 22.93
N ASP A 48 5.94 -10.49 24.21
CA ASP A 48 4.97 -10.48 25.30
C ASP A 48 4.41 -9.05 25.51
N GLU A 49 5.26 -8.03 25.46
CA GLU A 49 4.79 -6.64 25.56
C GLU A 49 3.97 -6.25 24.34
N LEU A 50 4.38 -6.64 23.13
CA LEU A 50 3.59 -6.41 21.92
C LEU A 50 2.19 -7.03 22.05
N ALA A 51 2.12 -8.29 22.49
CA ALA A 51 0.85 -8.98 22.71
C ALA A 51 0.00 -8.25 23.77
N ARG A 52 0.60 -7.87 24.91
CA ARG A 52 -0.08 -7.14 25.98
C ARG A 52 -0.65 -5.80 25.51
N THR A 53 0.15 -4.99 24.81
CA THR A 53 -0.30 -3.68 24.32
C THR A 53 -1.32 -3.81 23.20
N LYS A 54 -1.20 -4.83 22.35
CA LYS A 54 -2.23 -5.14 21.35
C LYS A 54 -3.55 -5.50 22.01
N SER A 55 -3.55 -6.38 23.01
CA SER A 55 -4.76 -6.73 23.76
C SER A 55 -5.37 -5.51 24.48
N ALA A 56 -4.55 -4.58 24.96
CA ALA A 56 -5.06 -3.34 25.58
C ALA A 56 -5.76 -2.42 24.56
N LEU A 57 -5.19 -2.25 23.37
CA LEU A 57 -5.81 -1.51 22.27
C LEU A 57 -7.11 -2.20 21.79
N ASP A 58 -7.05 -3.51 21.54
CA ASP A 58 -8.20 -4.29 21.10
C ASP A 58 -9.34 -4.22 22.14
N ALA A 59 -9.03 -4.37 23.43
CA ALA A 59 -10.00 -4.24 24.52
C ALA A 59 -10.58 -2.82 24.64
N PHE A 60 -9.81 -1.78 24.33
CA PHE A 60 -10.31 -0.41 24.29
C PHE A 60 -11.34 -0.24 23.16
N LEU A 61 -11.00 -0.69 21.94
CA LEU A 61 -11.84 -0.57 20.75
C LEU A 61 -13.09 -1.46 20.83
N SER A 62 -13.03 -2.57 21.55
CA SER A 62 -14.16 -3.49 21.73
C SER A 62 -14.99 -3.22 23.00
N ASP A 63 -14.82 -2.08 23.68
CA ASP A 63 -15.53 -1.77 24.93
C ASP A 63 -16.95 -1.24 24.70
N ALA A 64 -17.95 -2.10 24.93
CA ALA A 64 -19.36 -1.76 24.82
C ALA A 64 -19.81 -0.60 25.71
N ALA A 65 -19.16 -0.38 26.87
CA ALA A 65 -19.50 0.74 27.74
C ALA A 65 -19.09 2.08 27.11
N LYS A 66 -17.99 2.13 26.35
CA LYS A 66 -17.57 3.34 25.62
C LYS A 66 -18.54 3.67 24.50
N LEU A 67 -18.97 2.67 23.72
CA LEU A 67 -20.01 2.85 22.72
C LEU A 67 -21.32 3.37 23.33
N ALA A 68 -21.75 2.78 24.45
CA ALA A 68 -22.94 3.23 25.17
C ALA A 68 -22.80 4.68 25.67
N ALA A 69 -21.63 5.07 26.17
CA ALA A 69 -21.34 6.44 26.60
C ALA A 69 -21.43 7.44 25.44
N VAL A 70 -20.81 7.13 24.28
CA VAL A 70 -20.89 7.98 23.07
C VAL A 70 -22.34 8.14 22.61
N ARG A 71 -23.10 7.04 22.53
CA ARG A 71 -24.53 7.06 22.16
C ARG A 71 -25.37 7.87 23.14
N LYS A 72 -25.08 7.79 24.44
CA LYS A 72 -25.76 8.56 25.46
C LYS A 72 -25.53 10.06 25.27
N VAL A 73 -24.29 10.49 25.04
CA VAL A 73 -23.98 11.90 24.75
C VAL A 73 -24.70 12.37 23.49
N LEU A 74 -24.68 11.59 22.41
CA LEU A 74 -25.40 11.90 21.17
C LEU A 74 -26.91 12.07 21.37
N ALA A 75 -27.52 11.28 22.26
CA ALA A 75 -28.96 11.28 22.50
C ALA A 75 -29.42 12.35 23.50
N GLU A 76 -28.64 12.61 24.55
CA GLU A 76 -29.09 13.40 25.71
C GLU A 76 -28.54 14.83 25.73
N ALA A 77 -27.35 15.08 25.17
CA ALA A 77 -26.70 16.38 25.26
C ALA A 77 -27.47 17.47 24.48
N GLN A 78 -27.77 18.56 25.17
CA GLN A 78 -28.46 19.72 24.58
C GLN A 78 -27.46 20.71 24.00
N GLY A 79 -27.78 21.32 22.86
CA GLY A 79 -26.94 22.36 22.27
C GLY A 79 -25.66 21.87 21.59
N LEU A 80 -25.54 20.57 21.28
CA LEU A 80 -24.40 20.05 20.50
C LEU A 80 -24.25 20.81 19.18
N SER A 81 -23.02 21.28 18.91
CA SER A 81 -22.67 21.83 17.60
C SER A 81 -22.58 20.73 16.54
N GLU A 82 -22.54 21.14 15.27
CA GLU A 82 -22.33 20.21 14.16
C GLU A 82 -20.99 19.48 14.26
N GLU A 83 -19.93 20.18 14.64
CA GLU A 83 -18.58 19.63 14.79
C GLU A 83 -18.52 18.60 15.93
N GLN A 84 -19.16 18.88 17.08
CA GLN A 84 -19.26 17.88 18.16
C GLN A 84 -20.03 16.63 17.73
N ARG A 85 -21.16 16.80 17.01
CA ARG A 85 -21.93 15.65 16.50
C ARG A 85 -21.11 14.82 15.52
N HIS A 86 -20.34 15.48 14.65
CA HIS A 86 -19.49 14.80 13.68
C HIS A 86 -18.42 13.96 14.38
N VAL A 87 -17.71 14.53 15.35
CA VAL A 87 -16.71 13.79 16.15
C VAL A 87 -17.36 12.59 16.83
N LEU A 88 -18.46 12.79 17.56
CA LEU A 88 -19.16 11.71 18.26
C LEU A 88 -19.67 10.62 17.31
N ALA A 89 -20.11 10.97 16.09
CA ALA A 89 -20.51 10.00 15.08
C ALA A 89 -19.35 9.14 14.60
N ILE A 90 -18.14 9.70 14.47
CA ILE A 90 -16.93 8.94 14.10
C ILE A 90 -16.44 8.05 15.23
N LEU A 91 -16.53 8.50 16.48
CA LEU A 91 -16.33 7.61 17.62
C LEU A 91 -17.34 6.45 17.62
N GLU A 92 -18.63 6.72 17.41
CA GLU A 92 -19.66 5.68 17.34
C GLU A 92 -19.37 4.69 16.19
N LYS A 93 -19.06 5.21 14.99
CA LYS A 93 -18.68 4.41 13.81
C LYS A 93 -17.52 3.50 14.13
N THR A 94 -16.46 4.04 14.73
CA THR A 94 -15.25 3.26 15.08
C THR A 94 -15.60 2.16 16.07
N PHE A 95 -16.23 2.46 17.21
CA PHE A 95 -16.57 1.43 18.19
C PHE A 95 -17.51 0.35 17.61
N LYS A 96 -18.49 0.72 16.78
CA LYS A 96 -19.36 -0.24 16.08
C LYS A 96 -18.58 -1.22 15.19
N THR A 97 -17.50 -0.77 14.56
CA THR A 97 -16.65 -1.62 13.71
C THR A 97 -15.96 -2.74 14.52
N TYR A 98 -15.57 -2.48 15.77
CA TYR A 98 -14.80 -3.42 16.58
C TYR A 98 -15.65 -4.23 17.58
N ILE A 99 -16.82 -3.74 17.97
CA ILE A 99 -17.69 -4.41 18.94
C ILE A 99 -18.54 -5.50 18.26
N THR A 100 -18.72 -6.62 18.96
CA THR A 100 -19.64 -7.69 18.55
C THR A 100 -20.64 -7.93 19.67
N GLU A 101 -21.91 -7.64 19.41
CA GLU A 101 -22.99 -7.75 20.40
C GLU A 101 -23.55 -9.18 20.53
N ASP A 102 -23.31 -10.05 19.53
CA ASP A 102 -23.78 -11.46 19.53
C ASP A 102 -22.69 -12.42 20.07
N GLU A 103 -23.00 -13.15 21.14
CA GLU A 103 -22.09 -14.12 21.78
C GLU A 103 -21.59 -15.21 20.82
N ARG A 104 -22.41 -15.63 19.85
CA ARG A 104 -22.01 -16.64 18.85
C ARG A 104 -20.95 -16.08 17.91
N ALA A 105 -21.09 -14.81 17.52
CA ALA A 105 -20.09 -14.15 16.69
C ALA A 105 -18.77 -13.97 17.45
N ALA A 106 -18.81 -13.69 18.75
CA ALA A 106 -17.61 -13.67 19.59
C ALA A 106 -16.90 -15.04 19.63
N GLN A 107 -17.65 -16.14 19.83
CA GLN A 107 -17.10 -17.50 19.81
C GLN A 107 -16.49 -17.87 18.44
N TYR A 108 -17.14 -17.48 17.34
CA TYR A 108 -16.60 -17.71 16.00
C TYR A 108 -15.32 -16.92 15.75
N LYS A 109 -15.23 -15.66 16.19
CA LYS A 109 -14.00 -14.85 16.11
C LYS A 109 -12.84 -15.48 16.89
N GLU A 110 -13.09 -15.95 18.12
CA GLU A 110 -12.06 -16.64 18.90
C GLU A 110 -11.56 -17.90 18.19
N ARG A 111 -12.49 -18.72 17.66
CA ARG A 111 -12.11 -19.93 16.92
C ARG A 111 -11.39 -19.62 15.61
N LEU A 112 -11.76 -18.55 14.91
CA LEU A 112 -11.05 -18.07 13.71
C LEU A 112 -9.60 -17.68 14.05
N ASN A 113 -9.38 -16.93 15.13
CA ASN A 113 -8.02 -16.56 15.56
C ASN A 113 -7.14 -17.80 15.80
N GLN A 114 -7.70 -18.86 16.41
CA GLN A 114 -6.98 -20.13 16.58
C GLN A 114 -6.66 -20.81 15.26
N LEU A 115 -7.65 -20.96 14.37
CA LEU A 115 -7.48 -21.61 13.07
C LEU A 115 -6.48 -20.87 12.18
N GLU A 116 -6.48 -19.53 12.21
CA GLU A 116 -5.54 -18.71 11.46
C GLU A 116 -4.12 -18.80 12.00
N ALA A 117 -3.95 -18.84 13.34
CA ALA A 117 -2.65 -19.10 13.95
C ALA A 117 -2.12 -20.48 13.55
N GLU A 118 -2.97 -21.51 13.56
CA GLU A 118 -2.61 -22.86 13.09
C GLU A 118 -2.23 -22.87 11.59
N LEU A 119 -3.00 -22.18 10.75
CA LEU A 119 -2.72 -22.08 9.32
C LEU A 119 -1.39 -21.37 9.06
N GLN A 120 -1.13 -20.26 9.76
CA GLN A 120 0.12 -19.52 9.64
C GLN A 120 1.32 -20.36 10.07
N GLN A 121 1.21 -21.10 11.18
CA GLN A 121 2.25 -22.04 11.61
C GLN A 121 2.45 -23.16 10.58
N HIS A 122 1.35 -23.73 10.06
CA HIS A 122 1.40 -24.78 9.04
C HIS A 122 2.13 -24.30 7.78
N ARG A 123 1.84 -23.08 7.33
CA ARG A 123 2.50 -22.45 6.19
C ARG A 123 3.98 -22.13 6.46
N ASN A 124 4.32 -21.63 7.65
CA ASN A 124 5.70 -21.33 8.02
C ASN A 124 6.61 -22.58 8.05
N ASN A 125 6.03 -23.74 8.33
CA ASN A 125 6.73 -25.03 8.34
C ASN A 125 6.86 -25.68 6.96
N MET A 126 6.30 -25.08 5.92
CA MET A 126 6.40 -25.57 4.56
C MET A 126 7.86 -25.53 4.09
N ALA A 127 8.37 -26.64 3.54
CA ALA A 127 9.64 -26.69 2.83
C ALA A 127 9.49 -26.05 1.44
N LEU A 128 9.27 -24.73 1.40
CA LEU A 128 9.08 -24.00 0.15
C LEU A 128 10.41 -23.83 -0.60
N GLY A 129 10.38 -24.11 -1.90
CA GLY A 129 11.55 -24.10 -2.75
C GLY A 129 11.25 -24.71 -4.12
N TYR A 130 12.31 -25.08 -4.85
CA TYR A 130 12.21 -25.71 -6.16
C TYR A 130 13.25 -26.82 -6.32
N THR A 131 12.95 -27.81 -7.17
CA THR A 131 13.84 -28.96 -7.41
C THR A 131 14.23 -29.02 -8.89
N VAL A 132 15.54 -29.07 -9.16
CA VAL A 132 16.10 -29.24 -10.51
C VAL A 132 17.16 -30.33 -10.45
N GLY A 133 17.14 -31.27 -11.40
CA GLY A 133 18.09 -32.39 -11.42
C GLY A 133 18.11 -33.25 -10.14
N GLY A 134 17.01 -33.27 -9.37
CA GLY A 134 16.91 -33.98 -8.09
C GLY A 134 17.44 -33.23 -6.87
N ALA A 135 18.00 -32.03 -7.03
CA ALA A 135 18.47 -31.19 -5.94
C ALA A 135 17.43 -30.13 -5.56
N PHE A 136 17.03 -30.11 -4.27
CA PHE A 136 16.09 -29.11 -3.74
C PHE A 136 16.82 -27.84 -3.30
N THR A 137 16.30 -26.69 -3.72
CA THR A 137 16.75 -25.36 -3.31
C THR A 137 15.63 -24.66 -2.54
N LYS A 138 15.86 -24.40 -1.24
CA LYS A 138 14.92 -23.63 -0.40
C LYS A 138 14.82 -22.19 -0.90
N ALA A 139 13.60 -21.69 -1.04
CA ALA A 139 13.34 -20.32 -1.48
C ALA A 139 12.00 -19.80 -0.92
N SER A 140 11.93 -18.51 -0.60
CA SER A 140 10.68 -17.83 -0.27
C SER A 140 9.82 -17.62 -1.52
N SER A 141 8.52 -17.32 -1.35
CA SER A 141 7.64 -17.00 -2.49
C SER A 141 8.16 -15.81 -3.32
N VAL A 142 8.85 -14.85 -2.70
CA VAL A 142 9.48 -13.72 -3.39
C VAL A 142 10.67 -14.19 -4.22
N GLN A 143 11.54 -15.02 -3.64
CA GLN A 143 12.69 -15.59 -4.34
C GLN A 143 12.27 -16.48 -5.52
N LEU A 144 11.20 -17.27 -5.37
CA LEU A 144 10.63 -18.08 -6.45
C LEU A 144 10.17 -17.20 -7.63
N ARG A 145 9.37 -16.15 -7.36
CA ARG A 145 8.94 -15.21 -8.42
C ARG A 145 10.11 -14.48 -9.08
N ASN A 146 11.12 -14.07 -8.30
CA ASN A 146 12.33 -13.46 -8.86
C ASN A 146 13.11 -14.44 -9.73
N THR A 147 13.20 -15.72 -9.33
CA THR A 147 13.82 -16.78 -10.12
C THR A 147 13.09 -16.98 -11.45
N MET A 148 11.75 -17.00 -11.43
CA MET A 148 10.93 -17.05 -12.66
C MET A 148 11.17 -15.86 -13.59
N ARG A 149 11.55 -14.69 -13.06
CA ARG A 149 11.76 -13.47 -13.86
C ARG A 149 13.18 -13.34 -14.42
N THR A 150 14.17 -14.00 -13.82
CA THR A 150 15.60 -13.69 -14.07
C THR A 150 16.45 -14.90 -14.44
N SER A 151 15.99 -16.13 -14.20
CA SER A 151 16.76 -17.32 -14.56
C SER A 151 16.74 -17.55 -16.07
N GLU A 152 17.91 -17.67 -16.68
CA GLU A 152 18.08 -18.05 -18.09
C GLU A 152 17.59 -19.49 -18.38
N SER A 153 17.64 -20.38 -17.39
CA SER A 153 17.16 -21.76 -17.53
C SER A 153 15.64 -21.84 -17.38
N GLU A 154 14.95 -22.26 -18.43
CA GLU A 154 13.49 -22.51 -18.40
C GLU A 154 13.11 -23.62 -17.41
N GLU A 155 13.92 -24.67 -17.29
CA GLU A 155 13.71 -25.75 -16.32
C GLU A 155 13.65 -25.20 -14.90
N VAL A 156 14.58 -24.30 -14.55
CA VAL A 156 14.61 -23.62 -13.25
C VAL A 156 13.38 -22.73 -13.07
N ARG A 157 12.98 -21.98 -14.09
CA ARG A 157 11.77 -21.13 -14.02
C ARG A 157 10.52 -21.97 -13.77
N LYS A 158 10.36 -23.07 -14.50
CA LYS A 158 9.23 -24.00 -14.33
C LYS A 158 9.23 -24.64 -12.94
N ALA A 159 10.38 -25.12 -12.47
CA ALA A 159 10.50 -25.67 -11.12
C ALA A 159 10.14 -24.64 -10.04
N ALA A 160 10.52 -23.37 -10.23
CA ALA A 160 10.15 -22.29 -9.31
C ALA A 160 8.63 -22.01 -9.31
N TYR A 161 7.97 -22.07 -10.47
CA TYR A 161 6.52 -21.96 -10.58
C TYR A 161 5.79 -23.11 -9.88
N GLU A 162 6.23 -24.36 -10.08
CA GLU A 162 5.65 -25.52 -9.38
C GLU A 162 5.85 -25.42 -7.86
N GLY A 163 7.01 -24.92 -7.43
CA GLY A 163 7.27 -24.56 -6.04
C GLY A 163 6.21 -23.57 -5.50
N LEU A 164 5.87 -22.54 -6.27
CA LEU A 164 4.84 -21.57 -5.89
C LEU A 164 3.42 -22.16 -5.91
N ARG A 165 3.08 -23.00 -6.90
CA ARG A 165 1.80 -23.73 -7.00
C ARG A 165 1.58 -24.67 -5.82
N SER A 166 2.64 -25.28 -5.29
CA SER A 166 2.55 -26.21 -4.16
C SER A 166 2.01 -25.58 -2.87
N VAL A 167 2.01 -24.25 -2.76
CA VAL A 167 1.42 -23.54 -1.61
C VAL A 167 -0.07 -23.85 -1.47
N GLY A 168 -0.82 -23.89 -2.57
CA GLY A 168 -2.27 -24.10 -2.54
C GLY A 168 -2.65 -25.43 -1.91
N PRO A 169 -2.19 -26.58 -2.44
CA PRO A 169 -2.44 -27.88 -1.83
C PRO A 169 -2.00 -27.98 -0.37
N HIS A 170 -0.91 -27.30 0.02
CA HIS A 170 -0.42 -27.26 1.39
C HIS A 170 -1.38 -26.54 2.36
N VAL A 171 -2.10 -25.50 1.91
CA VAL A 171 -2.96 -24.69 2.80
C VAL A 171 -4.44 -25.02 2.70
N ALA A 172 -4.89 -25.67 1.63
CA ALA A 172 -6.30 -25.76 1.26
C ALA A 172 -7.20 -26.44 2.30
N GLU A 173 -6.72 -27.45 3.03
CA GLU A 173 -7.51 -28.15 4.06
C GLU A 173 -7.89 -27.24 5.22
N LYS A 174 -6.89 -26.66 5.89
CA LYS A 174 -7.09 -25.70 6.98
C LYS A 174 -7.85 -24.45 6.50
N PHE A 175 -7.56 -23.99 5.30
CA PHE A 175 -8.23 -22.82 4.75
C PHE A 175 -9.72 -23.05 4.48
N ALA A 176 -10.12 -24.25 4.05
CA ALA A 176 -11.53 -24.59 3.87
C ALA A 176 -12.34 -24.48 5.18
N GLU A 177 -11.77 -24.87 6.32
CA GLU A 177 -12.40 -24.71 7.63
C GLU A 177 -12.60 -23.24 8.00
N ILE A 178 -11.58 -22.42 7.74
CA ILE A 178 -11.61 -20.96 7.96
C ILE A 178 -12.70 -20.31 7.12
N VAL A 179 -12.79 -20.62 5.82
CA VAL A 179 -13.80 -20.06 4.92
C VAL A 179 -15.22 -20.38 5.40
N LYS A 180 -15.49 -21.63 5.83
CA LYS A 180 -16.80 -22.01 6.38
C LYS A 180 -17.15 -21.19 7.62
N LEU A 181 -16.20 -21.04 8.54
CA LEU A 181 -16.44 -20.33 9.79
C LEU A 181 -16.58 -18.81 9.57
N ARG A 182 -15.82 -18.23 8.64
CA ARG A 182 -15.98 -16.84 8.18
C ARG A 182 -17.39 -16.56 7.67
N ASN A 183 -17.95 -17.45 6.85
CA ASN A 183 -19.33 -17.33 6.37
C ASN A 183 -20.37 -17.50 7.49
N LYS A 184 -20.14 -18.37 8.48
CA LYS A 184 -21.00 -18.47 9.68
C LYS A 184 -20.98 -17.18 10.50
N LEU A 185 -19.80 -16.59 10.69
CA LEU A 185 -19.64 -15.31 11.37
C LEU A 185 -20.44 -14.21 10.66
N ALA A 186 -20.28 -14.08 9.34
CA ALA A 186 -20.97 -13.06 8.58
C ALA A 186 -22.49 -13.18 8.65
N ARG A 187 -23.02 -14.40 8.53
CA ARG A 187 -24.48 -14.66 8.62
C ARG A 187 -25.04 -14.32 9.99
N VAL A 188 -24.32 -14.61 11.07
CA VAL A 188 -24.73 -14.21 12.43
C VAL A 188 -24.70 -12.69 12.58
N ALA A 189 -23.73 -12.02 11.96
CA ALA A 189 -23.64 -10.57 11.93
C ALA A 189 -24.66 -9.88 10.99
N GLY A 190 -25.54 -10.65 10.33
CA GLY A 190 -26.60 -10.11 9.46
C GLY A 190 -26.20 -9.91 8.00
N TYR A 191 -25.02 -10.39 7.59
CA TYR A 191 -24.51 -10.28 6.22
C TYR A 191 -24.76 -11.55 5.40
N LYS A 192 -24.81 -11.41 4.08
CA LYS A 192 -24.98 -12.54 3.14
C LYS A 192 -23.83 -13.56 3.25
N ASP A 193 -22.61 -13.06 3.26
CA ASP A 193 -21.36 -13.81 3.30
C ASP A 193 -20.23 -12.93 3.86
N TYR A 194 -19.06 -13.53 4.07
CA TYR A 194 -17.92 -12.84 4.67
C TYR A 194 -17.36 -11.70 3.81
N TYR A 195 -17.43 -11.80 2.48
CA TYR A 195 -16.97 -10.73 1.60
C TYR A 195 -17.84 -9.49 1.80
N ALA A 196 -19.17 -9.65 1.81
CA ALA A 196 -20.10 -8.55 2.05
C ALA A 196 -19.83 -7.83 3.39
N MET A 197 -19.59 -8.61 4.44
CA MET A 197 -19.30 -8.07 5.78
C MET A 197 -18.02 -7.23 5.78
N LYS A 198 -16.90 -7.76 5.27
CA LYS A 198 -15.61 -7.05 5.26
C LYS A 198 -15.65 -5.81 4.39
N LEU A 199 -16.27 -5.91 3.21
CA LEU A 199 -16.43 -4.80 2.28
C LEU A 199 -17.19 -3.64 2.92
N GLU A 200 -18.36 -3.89 3.52
CA GLU A 200 -19.16 -2.83 4.11
C GLU A 200 -18.46 -2.18 5.32
N GLN A 201 -17.75 -2.97 6.13
CA GLN A 201 -16.99 -2.47 7.27
C GLN A 201 -15.82 -1.55 6.88
N ALA A 202 -15.11 -1.89 5.79
CA ALA A 202 -13.94 -1.14 5.34
C ALA A 202 -14.32 0.03 4.42
N GLU A 203 -15.18 -0.21 3.44
CA GLU A 203 -15.44 0.73 2.34
C GLU A 203 -16.77 1.50 2.50
N GLY A 204 -17.70 1.01 3.32
CA GLY A 204 -18.98 1.66 3.58
C GLY A 204 -20.03 1.50 2.46
N PHE A 205 -19.79 0.63 1.47
CA PHE A 205 -20.76 0.29 0.41
C PHE A 205 -20.83 -1.22 0.16
N GLY A 206 -21.88 -1.66 -0.54
CA GLY A 206 -22.17 -3.09 -0.76
C GLY A 206 -21.53 -3.70 -2.01
N MET A 207 -21.63 -5.03 -2.14
CA MET A 207 -21.04 -5.81 -3.23
C MET A 207 -21.52 -5.39 -4.62
N ASP A 208 -22.77 -4.96 -4.77
CA ASP A 208 -23.33 -4.52 -6.07
C ASP A 208 -22.60 -3.29 -6.61
N VAL A 209 -22.22 -2.36 -5.73
CA VAL A 209 -21.44 -1.17 -6.10
C VAL A 209 -20.01 -1.57 -6.48
N LEU A 210 -19.36 -2.41 -5.67
CA LEU A 210 -18.01 -2.87 -5.95
C LEU A 210 -17.92 -3.60 -7.28
N PHE A 211 -18.68 -4.68 -7.42
CA PHE A 211 -18.58 -5.53 -8.61
C PHE A 211 -19.22 -4.89 -9.83
N GLY A 212 -20.12 -3.91 -9.68
CA GLY A 212 -20.52 -3.05 -10.79
C GLY A 212 -19.33 -2.31 -11.43
N MET A 213 -18.46 -1.70 -10.61
CA MET A 213 -17.24 -1.03 -11.08
C MET A 213 -16.20 -2.03 -11.63
N LEU A 214 -15.98 -3.15 -10.92
CA LEU A 214 -14.99 -4.13 -11.36
C LEU A 214 -15.42 -4.88 -12.63
N ASP A 215 -16.70 -5.19 -12.81
CA ASP A 215 -17.24 -5.84 -14.00
C ASP A 215 -17.15 -4.92 -15.24
N GLU A 216 -17.32 -3.60 -15.05
CA GLU A 216 -17.07 -2.63 -16.11
C GLU A 216 -15.60 -2.62 -16.52
N LEU A 217 -14.67 -2.51 -15.56
CA LEU A 217 -13.24 -2.55 -15.82
C LEU A 217 -12.81 -3.86 -16.49
N GLU A 218 -13.31 -5.00 -15.98
CA GLU A 218 -13.04 -6.34 -16.52
C GLU A 218 -13.50 -6.43 -17.98
N ARG A 219 -14.74 -6.00 -18.28
CA ARG A 219 -15.33 -6.06 -19.61
C ARG A 219 -14.55 -5.20 -20.61
N GLU A 220 -14.21 -3.97 -20.23
CA GLU A 220 -13.51 -3.03 -21.11
C GLU A 220 -12.05 -3.42 -21.40
N THR A 221 -11.41 -4.12 -20.46
CA THR A 221 -9.99 -4.52 -20.57
C THR A 221 -9.80 -5.94 -21.12
N ARG A 222 -10.86 -6.75 -21.20
CA ARG A 222 -10.79 -8.12 -21.76
C ARG A 222 -10.21 -8.15 -23.19
N PRO A 223 -10.65 -7.31 -24.15
CA PRO A 223 -10.06 -7.31 -25.50
C PRO A 223 -8.57 -6.89 -25.48
N LEU A 224 -8.18 -6.02 -24.55
CA LEU A 224 -6.78 -5.60 -24.39
C LEU A 224 -5.93 -6.77 -23.88
N MET A 225 -6.44 -7.56 -22.94
CA MET A 225 -5.76 -8.77 -22.46
C MET A 225 -5.56 -9.78 -23.58
N GLU A 226 -6.62 -10.07 -24.35
CA GLU A 226 -6.57 -10.98 -25.49
C GLU A 226 -5.54 -10.53 -26.53
N GLN A 227 -5.55 -9.23 -26.88
CA GLN A 227 -4.59 -8.66 -27.82
C GLN A 227 -3.16 -8.69 -27.27
N ALA A 228 -2.94 -8.36 -26.00
CA ALA A 228 -1.61 -8.37 -25.38
C ALA A 228 -1.01 -9.79 -25.36
N ARG A 229 -1.81 -10.83 -25.05
CA ARG A 229 -1.37 -12.24 -25.13
C ARG A 229 -1.02 -12.63 -26.56
N LYS A 230 -1.87 -12.28 -27.53
CA LYS A 230 -1.60 -12.55 -28.95
C LYS A 230 -0.30 -11.90 -29.41
N THR A 231 -0.12 -10.60 -29.11
CA THR A 231 1.10 -9.85 -29.43
C THR A 231 2.34 -10.50 -28.78
N LEU A 232 2.25 -10.95 -27.52
CA LEU A 232 3.36 -11.61 -26.84
C LEU A 232 3.73 -12.94 -27.53
N ALA A 233 2.74 -13.76 -27.89
CA ALA A 233 2.97 -15.01 -28.61
C ALA A 233 3.57 -14.78 -30.00
N GLU A 234 3.10 -13.77 -30.74
CA GLU A 234 3.63 -13.42 -32.06
C GLU A 234 5.08 -12.93 -32.00
N GLN A 235 5.43 -12.14 -30.97
CA GLN A 235 6.77 -11.54 -30.85
C GLN A 235 7.80 -12.45 -30.17
N LYS A 236 7.38 -13.27 -29.21
CA LYS A 236 8.27 -14.05 -28.33
C LYS A 236 7.98 -15.55 -28.36
N GLY A 237 6.99 -16.00 -29.13
CA GLY A 237 6.56 -17.39 -29.23
C GLY A 237 5.57 -17.80 -28.13
N GLU A 238 4.82 -18.87 -28.38
CA GLU A 238 3.82 -19.43 -27.45
C GLU A 238 4.39 -19.80 -26.07
N ALA A 239 5.67 -20.15 -26.01
CA ALA A 239 6.35 -20.45 -24.75
C ALA A 239 6.38 -19.25 -23.79
N ALA A 240 6.37 -18.01 -24.30
CA ALA A 240 6.32 -16.80 -23.47
C ALA A 240 5.01 -16.64 -22.69
N LEU A 241 3.94 -17.29 -23.16
CA LEU A 241 2.63 -17.28 -22.48
C LEU A 241 2.54 -18.26 -21.31
N GLN A 242 3.53 -19.15 -21.13
CA GLN A 242 3.58 -20.03 -19.98
C GLN A 242 3.80 -19.21 -18.70
N PRO A 243 3.17 -19.59 -17.56
CA PRO A 243 3.19 -18.77 -16.35
C PRO A 243 4.60 -18.59 -15.75
N TRP A 244 5.53 -19.51 -16.01
CA TRP A 244 6.94 -19.40 -15.63
C TRP A 244 7.80 -18.59 -16.59
N ASN A 245 7.30 -18.27 -17.79
CA ASN A 245 8.05 -17.55 -18.81
C ASN A 245 7.58 -16.11 -19.01
N THR A 246 6.30 -15.79 -18.76
CA THR A 246 5.77 -14.45 -19.04
C THR A 246 6.60 -13.34 -18.39
N GLY A 247 6.89 -13.48 -17.08
CA GLY A 247 7.73 -12.50 -16.38
C GLY A 247 9.14 -12.38 -16.95
N PHE A 248 9.76 -13.49 -17.35
CA PHE A 248 11.08 -13.51 -17.99
C PHE A 248 11.07 -12.88 -19.39
N SER A 249 10.06 -13.18 -20.20
CA SER A 249 9.92 -12.63 -21.56
C SER A 249 9.70 -11.13 -21.59
N LEU A 250 9.11 -10.58 -20.53
CA LEU A 250 8.92 -9.14 -20.33
C LEU A 250 10.08 -8.49 -19.57
N ALA A 251 10.91 -9.28 -18.88
CA ALA A 251 12.10 -8.78 -18.21
C ALA A 251 13.20 -8.50 -19.24
N GLY A 252 13.48 -7.23 -19.49
CA GLY A 252 14.66 -6.78 -20.24
C GLY A 252 15.85 -6.46 -19.32
N ASP A 253 16.99 -6.11 -19.94
CA ASP A 253 18.17 -5.59 -19.24
C ASP A 253 18.00 -4.12 -18.78
N VAL A 254 16.81 -3.53 -19.00
CA VAL A 254 16.47 -2.15 -18.63
C VAL A 254 16.75 -1.86 -17.16
N GLU A 255 16.44 -2.79 -16.24
CA GLU A 255 16.70 -2.58 -14.81
C GLU A 255 18.19 -2.33 -14.53
N LYS A 256 19.08 -3.12 -15.14
CA LYS A 256 20.54 -2.94 -15.00
C LYS A 256 21.00 -1.60 -15.59
N LYS A 257 20.35 -1.13 -16.65
CA LYS A 257 20.66 0.15 -17.32
C LYS A 257 20.16 1.36 -16.52
N MET A 258 19.03 1.22 -15.83
CA MET A 258 18.44 2.27 -14.98
C MET A 258 19.13 2.38 -13.62
N ASP A 259 19.62 1.26 -13.06
CA ASP A 259 20.18 1.17 -11.71
C ASP A 259 21.21 2.27 -11.37
N PRO A 260 22.18 2.61 -12.25
CA PRO A 260 23.14 3.68 -11.96
C PRO A 260 22.54 5.06 -11.73
N TYR A 261 21.31 5.31 -12.20
CA TYR A 261 20.61 6.60 -12.14
C TYR A 261 19.60 6.71 -10.99
N LEU A 262 19.41 5.63 -10.24
CA LEU A 262 18.50 5.55 -9.09
C LEU A 262 19.23 4.94 -7.88
N PRO A 263 20.41 5.47 -7.50
CA PRO A 263 21.18 4.90 -6.41
C PRO A 263 20.46 5.06 -5.08
N PHE A 264 20.46 4.01 -4.24
CA PHE A 264 19.81 4.04 -2.94
C PHE A 264 20.34 5.16 -2.03
N ALA A 265 21.63 5.49 -2.15
CA ALA A 265 22.25 6.53 -1.32
C ALA A 265 21.63 7.93 -1.52
N ASP A 266 21.00 8.18 -2.66
CA ASP A 266 20.32 9.44 -2.97
C ASP A 266 18.80 9.38 -2.72
N ALA A 267 18.26 8.22 -2.33
CA ALA A 267 16.81 8.01 -2.28
C ALA A 267 16.08 8.95 -1.31
N VAL A 268 16.68 9.25 -0.15
CA VAL A 268 16.08 10.16 0.85
C VAL A 268 16.00 11.59 0.32
N ASP A 269 17.08 12.09 -0.30
CA ASP A 269 17.11 13.43 -0.91
C ASP A 269 16.11 13.53 -2.07
N VAL A 270 16.10 12.53 -2.95
CA VAL A 270 15.21 12.49 -4.11
C VAL A 270 13.74 12.44 -3.70
N TRP A 271 13.38 11.61 -2.71
CA TRP A 271 12.04 11.59 -2.12
C TRP A 271 11.68 12.97 -1.56
N ALA A 272 12.56 13.56 -0.75
CA ALA A 272 12.28 14.82 -0.07
C ALA A 272 12.04 15.97 -1.06
N ARG A 273 12.88 16.08 -2.09
CA ARG A 273 12.73 17.10 -3.14
C ARG A 273 11.51 16.85 -4.03
N THR A 274 11.19 15.58 -4.32
CA THR A 274 9.96 15.23 -5.06
C THR A 274 8.72 15.73 -4.32
N PHE A 275 8.61 15.44 -3.02
CA PHE A 275 7.44 15.82 -2.21
C PHE A 275 7.35 17.33 -2.00
N ALA A 276 8.48 18.00 -1.74
CA ALA A 276 8.51 19.45 -1.59
C ALA A 276 8.19 20.17 -2.92
N GLY A 277 8.62 19.60 -4.06
CA GLY A 277 8.24 20.09 -5.40
C GLY A 277 6.74 19.99 -5.68
N LEU A 278 6.06 19.01 -5.08
CA LEU A 278 4.60 18.86 -5.11
C LEU A 278 3.88 19.75 -4.08
N GLY A 279 4.59 20.55 -3.29
CA GLY A 279 4.01 21.41 -2.27
C GLY A 279 3.47 20.64 -1.05
N ILE A 280 3.91 19.40 -0.85
CA ILE A 280 3.48 18.57 0.28
C ILE A 280 4.16 19.05 1.56
N ASN A 281 3.37 19.26 2.60
CA ASN A 281 3.83 19.66 3.93
C ASN A 281 3.33 18.66 4.98
N TYR A 282 4.16 18.34 5.96
CA TYR A 282 3.89 17.35 7.02
C TYR A 282 3.51 18.01 8.36
N ARG A 283 3.22 19.31 8.38
CA ARG A 283 2.59 20.05 9.48
C ARG A 283 3.26 19.86 10.85
N GLY A 284 4.58 19.81 10.88
CA GLY A 284 5.39 19.67 12.09
C GLY A 284 5.59 18.22 12.53
N ALA A 285 5.29 17.23 11.68
CA ALA A 285 5.48 15.83 12.02
C ALA A 285 6.94 15.51 12.37
N THR A 286 7.13 14.43 13.12
CA THR A 286 8.43 13.78 13.30
C THR A 286 8.41 12.42 12.64
N MET A 287 9.42 12.13 11.83
CA MET A 287 9.48 10.92 11.02
C MET A 287 10.77 10.14 11.25
N ALA A 288 10.71 8.85 11.57
CA ALA A 288 11.88 7.97 11.61
C ALA A 288 11.94 7.02 10.40
N LEU A 289 13.08 7.00 9.72
CA LEU A 289 13.30 6.21 8.50
C LEU A 289 14.32 5.10 8.77
N ASP A 290 13.85 3.86 8.69
CA ASP A 290 14.67 2.65 8.81
C ASP A 290 14.67 1.90 7.47
N LEU A 291 15.69 2.14 6.63
CA LEU A 291 15.57 1.87 5.19
C LEU A 291 16.36 0.65 4.69
N CYS A 292 17.32 0.15 5.47
CA CYS A 292 18.17 -0.96 5.03
C CYS A 292 17.59 -2.31 5.49
N ASP A 293 17.81 -3.36 4.69
CA ASP A 293 17.58 -4.72 5.15
C ASP A 293 18.61 -5.11 6.22
N ARG A 294 18.17 -5.86 7.24
CA ARG A 294 19.05 -6.41 8.28
C ARG A 294 18.44 -7.65 8.91
N LEU A 295 19.29 -8.45 9.56
CA LEU A 295 18.84 -9.60 10.33
C LEU A 295 17.83 -9.18 11.41
N SER A 296 16.79 -9.99 11.59
CA SER A 296 15.69 -9.79 12.57
C SER A 296 14.72 -8.64 12.27
N LYS A 297 14.98 -7.83 11.24
CA LYS A 297 14.00 -6.85 10.74
C LYS A 297 12.88 -7.57 9.98
N TYR A 298 11.67 -7.06 10.12
CA TYR A 298 10.50 -7.53 9.40
C TYR A 298 10.67 -7.31 7.88
N SER A 299 10.45 -8.36 7.10
CA SER A 299 10.72 -8.38 5.67
C SER A 299 9.57 -7.81 4.83
N ASN A 300 9.08 -6.61 5.16
CA ASN A 300 8.21 -5.81 4.27
C ASN A 300 8.42 -4.30 4.48
N GLY A 301 8.15 -3.50 3.46
CA GLY A 301 7.94 -2.06 3.62
C GLY A 301 6.59 -1.79 4.29
N PHE A 302 6.54 -0.78 5.14
CA PHE A 302 5.31 -0.24 5.71
C PHE A 302 5.57 1.12 6.35
N CYS A 303 4.50 1.90 6.47
CA CYS A 303 4.40 3.13 7.23
C CYS A 303 3.41 2.93 8.37
N HIS A 304 3.71 3.49 9.54
CA HIS A 304 2.80 3.47 10.67
C HIS A 304 2.97 4.73 11.53
N TRP A 305 1.92 5.13 12.25
CA TRP A 305 1.86 6.43 12.92
C TRP A 305 1.54 6.27 14.41
N PRO A 306 2.58 6.10 15.25
CA PRO A 306 2.45 6.04 16.70
C PRO A 306 1.60 7.15 17.30
N GLN A 307 1.71 8.36 16.76
CA GLN A 307 0.88 9.50 17.13
C GLN A 307 0.17 10.00 15.86
N PRO A 308 -1.16 9.86 15.76
CA PRO A 308 -1.94 10.48 14.71
C PRO A 308 -1.98 12.00 14.83
N ALA A 309 -2.12 12.70 13.71
CA ALA A 309 -2.32 14.15 13.71
C ALA A 309 -3.80 14.50 13.87
N PHE A 310 -4.11 15.50 14.69
CA PHE A 310 -5.46 16.02 14.89
C PHE A 310 -5.43 17.36 15.64
N TYR A 311 -6.58 18.05 15.68
CA TYR A 311 -6.81 19.16 16.59
C TYR A 311 -7.56 18.72 17.84
N LYS A 312 -7.12 19.17 19.01
CA LYS A 312 -7.91 19.05 20.24
C LYS A 312 -9.15 19.92 20.20
N THR A 313 -10.08 19.70 21.12
CA THR A 313 -11.32 20.50 21.16
C THR A 313 -11.07 21.98 21.45
N ASP A 314 -9.95 22.33 22.10
CA ASP A 314 -9.53 23.71 22.33
C ASP A 314 -8.84 24.39 21.13
N GLY A 315 -8.64 23.65 20.03
CA GLY A 315 -7.96 24.15 18.83
C GLY A 315 -6.44 23.93 18.78
N THR A 316 -5.86 23.29 19.80
CA THR A 316 -4.44 22.94 19.81
C THR A 316 -4.14 21.86 18.78
N TRP A 317 -3.13 22.10 17.94
CA TRP A 317 -2.64 21.11 16.96
C TRP A 317 -1.74 20.07 17.62
N VAL A 318 -2.00 18.80 17.34
CA VAL A 318 -1.14 17.66 17.68
C VAL A 318 -0.50 17.15 16.39
N PRO A 319 0.82 17.32 16.18
CA PRO A 319 1.50 16.81 14.99
C PRO A 319 1.67 15.29 15.05
N SER A 320 1.71 14.64 13.89
CA SER A 320 1.95 13.21 13.85
C SER A 320 3.39 12.83 14.21
N GLN A 321 3.54 11.61 14.72
CA GLN A 321 4.80 10.88 14.71
C GLN A 321 4.62 9.67 13.83
N THR A 322 5.53 9.48 12.88
CA THR A 322 5.44 8.46 11.85
C THR A 322 6.77 7.72 11.75
N ASN A 323 6.74 6.41 11.58
CA ASN A 323 7.92 5.69 11.14
C ASN A 323 7.59 4.98 9.84
N PHE A 324 8.56 4.88 8.95
CA PHE A 324 8.43 3.96 7.83
C PHE A 324 9.72 3.23 7.55
N THR A 325 9.57 2.08 6.92
CA THR A 325 10.68 1.17 6.64
C THR A 325 10.70 0.74 5.18
N SER A 326 11.90 0.46 4.67
CA SER A 326 12.11 -0.29 3.43
C SER A 326 13.17 -1.39 3.63
N LEU A 327 13.44 -2.18 2.59
CA LEU A 327 14.34 -3.34 2.63
C LEU A 327 15.48 -3.18 1.64
N ALA A 328 16.05 -1.99 1.56
CA ALA A 328 17.11 -1.74 0.61
C ALA A 328 18.33 -2.62 0.92
N THR A 329 18.83 -3.29 -0.11
CA THR A 329 20.14 -3.93 -0.11
C THR A 329 21.03 -3.14 -1.08
N PRO A 330 21.82 -2.15 -0.61
CA PRO A 330 22.42 -1.13 -1.48
C PRO A 330 23.31 -1.67 -2.61
N THR A 331 23.83 -2.88 -2.47
CA THR A 331 24.70 -3.53 -3.47
C THR A 331 23.95 -4.38 -4.49
N GLN A 332 22.63 -4.53 -4.39
CA GLN A 332 21.82 -5.32 -5.33
C GLN A 332 21.25 -4.41 -6.43
N VAL A 333 21.43 -4.83 -7.68
CA VAL A 333 20.85 -4.15 -8.85
C VAL A 333 19.33 -4.04 -8.70
N GLY A 334 18.80 -2.85 -8.94
CA GLY A 334 17.39 -2.49 -8.82
C GLY A 334 16.97 -2.13 -7.39
N SER A 335 17.80 -2.42 -6.38
CA SER A 335 17.42 -2.15 -4.98
C SER A 335 17.23 -0.67 -4.70
N GLY A 336 18.00 0.22 -5.34
CA GLY A 336 17.86 1.67 -5.17
C GLY A 336 16.51 2.17 -5.69
N ARG A 337 16.11 1.73 -6.89
CA ARG A 337 14.79 2.01 -7.45
C ARG A 337 13.68 1.44 -6.59
N THR A 338 13.74 0.17 -6.20
CA THR A 338 12.71 -0.46 -5.36
C THR A 338 12.55 0.30 -4.04
N ALA A 339 13.66 0.61 -3.36
CA ALA A 339 13.62 1.36 -2.12
C ALA A 339 13.06 2.77 -2.33
N LEU A 340 13.46 3.49 -3.39
CA LEU A 340 12.92 4.81 -3.68
C LEU A 340 11.42 4.79 -3.94
N VAL A 341 10.91 3.84 -4.73
CA VAL A 341 9.48 3.67 -4.96
C VAL A 341 8.75 3.39 -3.64
N THR A 342 9.32 2.55 -2.77
CA THR A 342 8.79 2.35 -1.41
C THR A 342 8.82 3.66 -0.60
N LEU A 343 9.89 4.46 -0.66
CA LEU A 343 9.95 5.76 0.02
C LEU A 343 8.84 6.71 -0.47
N LEU A 344 8.58 6.78 -1.77
CA LEU A 344 7.50 7.59 -2.32
C LEU A 344 6.13 7.07 -1.85
N HIS A 345 5.93 5.75 -1.84
CA HIS A 345 4.68 5.11 -1.40
C HIS A 345 4.40 5.39 0.09
N GLU A 346 5.35 5.00 0.95
CA GLU A 346 5.23 5.15 2.41
C GLU A 346 5.24 6.61 2.85
N GLY A 347 6.02 7.44 2.14
CA GLY A 347 6.00 8.90 2.30
C GLY A 347 4.64 9.49 1.98
N GLY A 348 3.90 8.91 1.02
CA GLY A 348 2.51 9.24 0.75
C GLY A 348 1.61 8.96 1.94
N HIS A 349 1.59 7.72 2.46
CA HIS A 349 0.85 7.39 3.68
C HIS A 349 1.15 8.37 4.81
N ALA A 350 2.43 8.67 5.03
CA ALA A 350 2.83 9.64 6.04
C ALA A 350 2.28 11.05 5.76
N ALA A 351 2.26 11.49 4.50
CA ALA A 351 1.72 12.79 4.12
C ALA A 351 0.20 12.86 4.36
N HIS A 352 -0.53 11.81 3.99
CA HIS A 352 -1.96 11.70 4.27
C HIS A 352 -2.23 11.84 5.78
N PHE A 353 -1.65 10.99 6.61
CA PHE A 353 -1.95 11.01 8.05
C PHE A 353 -1.42 12.24 8.79
N ALA A 354 -0.35 12.89 8.30
CA ALA A 354 0.10 14.19 8.81
C ALA A 354 -0.84 15.35 8.46
N ASN A 355 -1.72 15.16 7.48
CA ASN A 355 -2.65 16.17 6.98
C ASN A 355 -4.11 15.90 7.35
N VAL A 356 -4.41 14.98 8.26
CA VAL A 356 -5.77 14.86 8.83
C VAL A 356 -6.02 16.05 9.76
N LEU A 357 -7.03 16.87 9.46
CA LEU A 357 -7.30 18.14 10.14
C LEU A 357 -8.54 18.08 11.04
N GLN A 358 -8.91 16.87 11.46
CA GLN A 358 -10.12 16.62 12.23
C GLN A 358 -9.89 16.76 13.73
N ARG A 359 -10.99 16.74 14.49
CA ARG A 359 -11.01 17.04 15.93
C ARG A 359 -10.78 15.84 16.85
N SER A 360 -10.21 14.76 16.33
CA SER A 360 -9.97 13.53 17.08
C SER A 360 -9.04 12.58 16.32
N PRO A 361 -8.18 11.80 17.01
CA PRO A 361 -7.36 10.75 16.40
C PRO A 361 -8.20 9.59 15.82
N PHE A 362 -9.49 9.50 16.16
CA PHE A 362 -10.41 8.52 15.56
C PHE A 362 -10.65 8.75 14.06
N PHE A 363 -10.30 9.92 13.54
CA PHE A 363 -10.32 10.19 12.11
C PHE A 363 -9.15 9.57 11.33
N SER A 364 -8.17 9.02 12.04
CA SER A 364 -6.88 8.56 11.50
C SER A 364 -6.65 7.07 11.76
N GLN A 365 -7.70 6.25 11.68
CA GLN A 365 -7.57 4.80 11.86
C GLN A 365 -6.79 4.19 10.69
N GLU A 366 -5.88 3.25 10.96
CA GLU A 366 -5.10 2.56 9.91
C GLU A 366 -5.96 1.59 9.09
N ARG A 367 -6.99 1.05 9.74
CA ARG A 367 -7.91 0.06 9.18
C ARG A 367 -9.33 0.58 9.29
N ALA A 368 -10.30 -0.30 9.05
CA ALA A 368 -11.72 0.00 9.22
C ALA A 368 -11.97 0.83 10.51
N PRO A 369 -12.70 1.94 10.42
CA PRO A 369 -13.56 2.36 9.30
C PRO A 369 -12.87 3.17 8.18
N THR A 370 -11.54 3.23 8.15
CA THR A 370 -10.81 3.82 7.01
C THR A 370 -10.81 2.86 5.83
N SER A 371 -11.24 3.36 4.67
CA SER A 371 -11.21 2.64 3.41
C SER A 371 -9.78 2.28 3.01
N VAL A 372 -9.62 1.06 2.51
CA VAL A 372 -8.35 0.56 1.98
C VAL A 372 -8.00 1.32 0.73
N ALA A 373 -8.96 1.42 -0.18
CA ALA A 373 -8.80 2.13 -1.44
C ALA A 373 -8.38 3.58 -1.20
N TYR A 374 -8.98 4.22 -0.20
CA TYR A 374 -8.63 5.59 0.19
C TYR A 374 -7.21 5.69 0.73
N ALA A 375 -6.81 4.79 1.64
CA ALA A 375 -5.46 4.78 2.18
C ALA A 375 -4.40 4.57 1.08
N GLU A 376 -4.66 3.71 0.10
CA GLU A 376 -3.74 3.33 -0.97
C GLU A 376 -3.71 4.33 -2.15
N THR A 377 -4.82 5.00 -2.46
CA THR A 377 -4.91 5.91 -3.62
C THR A 377 -3.81 6.98 -3.61
N GLN A 378 -3.56 7.55 -2.44
CA GLN A 378 -2.61 8.65 -2.29
C GLN A 378 -1.14 8.18 -2.34
N SER A 379 -0.81 7.02 -1.77
CA SER A 379 0.54 6.46 -1.78
C SER A 379 0.90 5.99 -3.20
N MET A 380 -0.04 5.30 -3.85
CA MET A 380 0.09 4.85 -5.23
C MET A 380 0.10 6.01 -6.24
N THR A 381 -0.57 7.13 -5.95
CA THR A 381 -0.44 8.34 -6.78
C THR A 381 1.00 8.87 -6.73
N LEU A 382 1.61 8.89 -5.55
CA LEU A 382 2.94 9.48 -5.35
C LEU A 382 4.07 8.56 -5.80
N ASP A 383 3.94 7.24 -5.63
CA ASP A 383 4.93 6.28 -6.12
C ASP A 383 4.91 6.12 -7.65
N SER A 384 3.76 6.31 -8.29
CA SER A 384 3.60 6.23 -9.75
C SER A 384 4.50 7.24 -10.48
N LEU A 385 4.82 8.36 -9.83
CA LEU A 385 5.68 9.41 -10.39
C LEU A 385 7.06 8.87 -10.78
N ALA A 386 7.62 7.91 -10.03
CA ALA A 386 8.93 7.33 -10.37
C ALA A 386 8.93 6.57 -11.71
N GLY A 387 7.75 6.27 -12.27
CA GLY A 387 7.58 5.69 -13.60
C GLY A 387 7.50 6.71 -14.74
N ASP A 388 7.17 7.97 -14.45
CA ASP A 388 6.90 9.02 -15.45
C ASP A 388 8.20 9.54 -16.07
N ALA A 389 8.26 9.71 -17.41
CA ALA A 389 9.46 10.25 -18.04
C ALA A 389 9.73 11.70 -17.63
N ALA A 390 8.69 12.47 -17.28
CA ALA A 390 8.83 13.79 -16.67
C ALA A 390 9.60 13.75 -15.34
N TRP A 391 9.33 12.77 -14.48
CA TRP A 391 10.02 12.61 -13.20
C TRP A 391 11.44 12.10 -13.43
N LEU A 392 11.62 11.09 -14.28
CA LEU A 392 12.93 10.54 -14.63
C LEU A 392 13.86 11.63 -15.21
N GLY A 393 13.33 12.49 -16.09
CA GLY A 393 14.06 13.62 -16.65
C GLY A 393 14.51 14.65 -15.59
N ARG A 394 13.76 14.82 -14.50
CA ARG A 394 14.07 15.75 -13.40
C ARG A 394 14.96 15.16 -12.31
N TYR A 395 14.73 13.91 -11.93
CA TYR A 395 15.26 13.34 -10.68
C TYR A 395 16.22 12.17 -10.87
N ALA A 396 16.11 11.39 -11.95
CA ALA A 396 17.00 10.24 -12.16
C ALA A 396 18.38 10.73 -12.63
N ARG A 397 19.39 10.58 -11.78
CA ARG A 397 20.76 11.07 -11.98
C ARG A 397 21.76 10.02 -11.55
N ASN A 398 22.83 9.86 -12.31
CA ASN A 398 23.94 9.01 -11.89
C ASN A 398 24.90 9.73 -10.92
N SER A 399 25.94 9.04 -10.46
CA SER A 399 26.93 9.59 -9.54
C SER A 399 27.73 10.79 -10.07
N LYS A 400 27.68 11.05 -11.39
CA LYS A 400 28.28 12.23 -12.04
C LYS A 400 27.28 13.38 -12.22
N GLY A 401 26.02 13.20 -11.83
CA GLY A 401 24.94 14.15 -12.05
C GLY A 401 24.35 14.12 -13.47
N GLU A 402 24.66 13.11 -14.28
CA GLU A 402 24.12 12.98 -15.63
C GLU A 402 22.70 12.39 -15.58
N VAL A 403 21.81 12.87 -16.45
CA VAL A 403 20.40 12.43 -16.54
C VAL A 403 20.29 11.04 -17.15
N LEU A 404 19.32 10.24 -16.70
CA LEU A 404 18.94 8.97 -17.33
C LEU A 404 18.61 9.18 -18.82
N PRO A 405 19.35 8.58 -19.76
CA PRO A 405 19.10 8.75 -21.19
C PRO A 405 17.71 8.27 -21.63
N TRP A 406 17.05 9.06 -22.49
CA TRP A 406 15.76 8.71 -23.13
C TRP A 406 15.75 7.30 -23.72
N ALA A 407 16.83 6.86 -24.37
CA ALA A 407 16.90 5.55 -25.01
C ALA A 407 16.61 4.38 -24.05
N ILE A 408 16.93 4.53 -22.75
CA ILE A 408 16.64 3.52 -21.73
C ILE A 408 15.15 3.54 -21.36
N ILE A 409 14.54 4.73 -21.30
CA ILE A 409 13.10 4.90 -21.04
C ILE A 409 12.28 4.35 -22.22
N GLU A 410 12.70 4.65 -23.45
CA GLU A 410 12.11 4.13 -24.68
C GLU A 410 12.18 2.59 -24.73
N GLU A 411 13.34 2.01 -24.43
CA GLU A 411 13.50 0.55 -24.32
C GLU A 411 12.55 -0.06 -23.27
N LYS A 412 12.39 0.60 -22.11
CA LYS A 412 11.42 0.20 -21.08
C LYS A 412 10.00 0.18 -21.64
N LEU A 413 9.56 1.29 -22.24
CA LEU A 413 8.20 1.44 -22.76
C LEU A 413 7.90 0.37 -23.83
N HIS A 414 8.84 0.10 -24.73
CA HIS A 414 8.71 -0.99 -25.70
C HIS A 414 8.51 -2.37 -25.05
N SER A 415 9.20 -2.63 -23.93
CA SER A 415 9.17 -3.93 -23.26
C SER A 415 7.94 -4.16 -22.37
N THR A 416 7.35 -3.10 -21.79
CA THR A 416 6.29 -3.25 -20.77
C THR A 416 4.94 -2.69 -21.18
N GLN A 417 4.88 -1.54 -21.86
CA GLN A 417 3.62 -0.82 -22.08
C GLN A 417 2.55 -1.64 -22.82
N PRO A 418 2.89 -2.42 -23.88
CA PRO A 418 1.90 -3.26 -24.56
C PRO A 418 1.27 -4.36 -23.69
N TYR A 419 1.83 -4.61 -22.51
CA TYR A 419 1.46 -5.71 -21.62
C TYR A 419 1.01 -5.26 -20.23
N GLU A 420 0.85 -3.94 -20.00
CA GLU A 420 0.43 -3.39 -18.70
C GLU A 420 -0.91 -3.95 -18.20
N VAL A 421 -1.80 -4.33 -19.13
CA VAL A 421 -3.07 -4.99 -18.82
C VAL A 421 -2.87 -6.30 -18.03
N PHE A 422 -1.72 -6.98 -18.14
CA PHE A 422 -1.47 -8.21 -17.38
C PHE A 422 -1.54 -7.96 -15.88
N MET A 423 -0.94 -6.85 -15.40
CA MET A 423 -0.96 -6.51 -13.98
C MET A 423 -2.38 -6.22 -13.49
N LEU A 424 -3.16 -5.45 -14.26
CA LEU A 424 -4.57 -5.18 -13.98
C LEU A 424 -5.36 -6.48 -13.81
N ARG A 425 -5.20 -7.43 -14.74
CA ARG A 425 -5.95 -8.69 -14.72
C ARG A 425 -5.53 -9.59 -13.54
N THR A 426 -4.25 -9.61 -13.20
CA THR A 426 -3.77 -10.28 -11.97
C THR A 426 -4.33 -9.62 -10.71
N MET A 427 -4.50 -8.30 -10.69
CA MET A 427 -5.14 -7.63 -9.55
C MET A 427 -6.64 -7.95 -9.44
N LEU A 428 -7.35 -8.01 -10.57
CA LEU A 428 -8.78 -8.36 -10.61
C LEU A 428 -9.04 -9.80 -10.20
N SER A 429 -8.17 -10.75 -10.55
CA SER A 429 -8.42 -12.17 -10.29
C SER A 429 -8.57 -12.47 -8.80
N VAL A 430 -7.90 -11.73 -7.91
CA VAL A 430 -7.99 -11.90 -6.45
C VAL A 430 -9.40 -11.63 -5.90
N PRO A 431 -10.00 -10.43 -6.04
CA PRO A 431 -11.35 -10.19 -5.54
C PRO A 431 -12.42 -11.02 -6.24
N TYR A 432 -12.26 -11.36 -7.53
CA TYR A 432 -13.19 -12.30 -8.20
C TYR A 432 -13.13 -13.72 -7.61
N PHE A 433 -11.94 -14.18 -7.22
CA PHE A 433 -11.77 -15.46 -6.56
C PHE A 433 -12.37 -15.44 -5.15
N GLU A 434 -12.06 -14.44 -4.34
CA GLU A 434 -12.61 -14.33 -2.99
C GLU A 434 -14.14 -14.20 -3.01
N LYS A 435 -14.71 -13.40 -3.92
CA LYS A 435 -16.16 -13.33 -4.13
C LYS A 435 -16.75 -14.70 -4.39
N ALA A 436 -16.24 -15.40 -5.41
CA ALA A 436 -16.76 -16.70 -5.80
C ALA A 436 -16.59 -17.75 -4.69
N LEU A 437 -15.49 -17.67 -3.92
CA LEU A 437 -15.20 -18.57 -2.82
C LEU A 437 -16.21 -18.41 -1.67
N TYR A 438 -16.49 -17.18 -1.25
CA TYR A 438 -17.44 -16.92 -0.16
C TYR A 438 -18.90 -17.10 -0.58
N GLU A 439 -19.21 -17.09 -1.88
CA GLU A 439 -20.54 -17.40 -2.41
C GLU A 439 -20.84 -18.91 -2.51
N LEU A 440 -19.85 -19.79 -2.34
CA LEU A 440 -20.07 -21.24 -2.34
C LEU A 440 -21.00 -21.69 -1.20
N ALA A 441 -21.79 -22.72 -1.46
CA ALA A 441 -22.51 -23.41 -0.39
C ALA A 441 -21.51 -24.08 0.57
N GLU A 442 -21.87 -24.20 1.86
CA GLU A 442 -20.93 -24.67 2.89
C GLU A 442 -20.39 -26.09 2.60
N GLU A 443 -21.23 -26.95 2.06
CA GLU A 443 -20.92 -28.32 1.63
C GLU A 443 -19.96 -28.38 0.43
N GLU A 444 -19.91 -27.33 -0.40
CA GLU A 444 -19.04 -27.24 -1.56
C GLU A 444 -17.63 -26.76 -1.20
N VAL A 445 -17.48 -26.09 -0.04
CA VAL A 445 -16.18 -25.59 0.46
C VAL A 445 -15.31 -26.79 0.87
N THR A 446 -14.62 -27.35 -0.11
CA THR A 446 -13.68 -28.47 0.00
C THR A 446 -12.32 -28.06 -0.56
N PRO A 447 -11.22 -28.67 -0.12
CA PRO A 447 -9.88 -28.31 -0.61
C PRO A 447 -9.78 -28.39 -2.14
N GLN A 448 -10.36 -29.44 -2.74
CA GLN A 448 -10.36 -29.64 -4.19
C GLN A 448 -11.18 -28.57 -4.91
N ARG A 449 -12.35 -28.19 -4.38
CA ARG A 449 -13.16 -27.14 -4.99
C ARG A 449 -12.47 -25.78 -4.95
N ILE A 450 -11.80 -25.44 -3.85
CA ILE A 450 -11.05 -24.19 -3.68
C ILE A 450 -9.93 -24.09 -4.73
N LEU A 451 -9.15 -25.17 -4.89
CA LEU A 451 -8.07 -25.22 -5.89
C LEU A 451 -8.61 -25.11 -7.33
N ALA A 452 -9.69 -25.85 -7.63
CA ALA A 452 -10.34 -25.78 -8.94
C ALA A 452 -10.92 -24.38 -9.21
N LEU A 453 -11.50 -23.74 -8.21
CA LEU A 453 -12.06 -22.40 -8.33
C LEU A 453 -10.96 -21.36 -8.61
N ALA A 454 -9.79 -21.50 -7.98
CA ALA A 454 -8.64 -20.65 -8.27
C ALA A 454 -8.25 -20.79 -9.75
N ASP A 455 -8.07 -22.01 -10.24
CA ASP A 455 -7.69 -22.26 -11.63
C ASP A 455 -8.76 -21.76 -12.64
N GLU A 456 -10.06 -21.91 -12.30
CA GLU A 456 -11.18 -21.37 -13.09
C GLU A 456 -11.14 -19.84 -13.21
N VAL A 457 -10.85 -19.14 -12.10
CA VAL A 457 -10.78 -17.68 -12.07
C VAL A 457 -9.54 -17.16 -12.80
N GLU A 458 -8.38 -17.80 -12.60
CA GLU A 458 -7.15 -17.50 -13.37
C GLU A 458 -7.42 -17.63 -14.88
N ALA A 459 -8.01 -18.76 -15.31
CA ALA A 459 -8.34 -18.97 -16.72
C ALA A 459 -9.31 -17.92 -17.27
N ARG A 460 -10.36 -17.57 -16.51
CA ARG A 460 -11.40 -16.62 -16.94
C ARG A 460 -10.91 -15.18 -16.98
N ILE A 461 -10.11 -14.76 -16.01
CA ILE A 461 -9.68 -13.37 -15.84
C ILE A 461 -8.33 -13.13 -16.53
N GLU A 462 -7.35 -13.99 -16.33
CA GLU A 462 -6.00 -13.80 -16.88
C GLU A 462 -5.79 -14.50 -18.24
N GLY A 463 -6.77 -15.28 -18.72
CA GLY A 463 -6.69 -15.97 -20.01
C GLY A 463 -5.79 -17.21 -19.98
N GLY A 464 -5.53 -17.75 -18.79
CA GLY A 464 -4.72 -18.95 -18.56
C GLY A 464 -4.24 -19.05 -17.11
N PRO A 465 -3.42 -20.05 -16.76
CA PRO A 465 -2.79 -20.14 -15.44
C PRO A 465 -2.01 -18.86 -15.12
N ALA A 466 -2.21 -18.32 -13.93
CA ALA A 466 -1.59 -17.06 -13.54
C ALA A 466 -0.08 -17.26 -13.29
N PRO A 467 0.80 -16.31 -13.70
CA PRO A 467 2.20 -16.30 -13.27
C PRO A 467 2.36 -16.28 -11.75
N ARG A 468 1.39 -15.69 -11.03
CA ARG A 468 1.28 -15.79 -9.58
C ARG A 468 -0.01 -16.55 -9.25
N PRO A 469 0.07 -17.85 -8.94
CA PRO A 469 -1.11 -18.64 -8.58
C PRO A 469 -1.89 -18.00 -7.43
N LEU A 470 -3.22 -17.93 -7.53
CA LEU A 470 -4.08 -17.25 -6.55
C LEU A 470 -3.85 -17.76 -5.13
N MET A 471 -3.79 -19.08 -4.95
CA MET A 471 -3.57 -19.69 -3.62
C MET A 471 -2.17 -19.44 -3.03
N SER A 472 -1.26 -18.82 -3.79
CA SER A 472 0.04 -18.34 -3.28
C SER A 472 -0.01 -16.88 -2.79
N VAL A 473 -1.13 -16.17 -3.01
CA VAL A 473 -1.35 -14.80 -2.55
C VAL A 473 -1.66 -14.84 -1.05
N PRO A 474 -0.80 -14.27 -0.18
CA PRO A 474 -1.00 -14.37 1.26
C PRO A 474 -2.25 -13.62 1.74
N HIS A 475 -2.66 -12.56 1.05
CA HIS A 475 -3.78 -11.72 1.47
C HIS A 475 -5.09 -12.50 1.65
N ILE A 476 -5.32 -13.50 0.78
CA ILE A 476 -6.49 -14.38 0.78
C ILE A 476 -6.61 -15.21 2.08
N LEU A 477 -5.48 -15.51 2.73
CA LEU A 477 -5.41 -16.51 3.79
C LEU A 477 -5.64 -15.94 5.20
N SER A 478 -5.34 -14.66 5.45
CA SER A 478 -5.42 -14.02 6.78
C SER A 478 -6.62 -13.08 6.93
N ASP A 479 -7.28 -13.04 8.10
CA ASP A 479 -8.44 -12.15 8.35
C ASP A 479 -8.10 -10.68 8.09
N GLU A 480 -6.87 -10.29 8.45
CA GLU A 480 -6.35 -8.94 8.29
C GLU A 480 -6.43 -8.40 6.86
N SER A 481 -6.50 -9.27 5.86
CA SER A 481 -6.36 -8.93 4.44
C SER A 481 -7.26 -9.76 3.50
N SER A 482 -8.15 -10.59 4.04
CA SER A 482 -9.13 -11.32 3.24
C SER A 482 -10.29 -10.39 2.88
N ALA A 483 -10.80 -10.51 1.66
CA ALA A 483 -11.79 -9.61 1.08
C ALA A 483 -11.37 -8.13 1.17
N TYR A 484 -10.07 -7.87 0.97
CA TYR A 484 -9.43 -6.56 1.06
C TYR A 484 -8.83 -6.11 -0.26
N TYR A 485 -8.38 -7.06 -1.10
CA TYR A 485 -7.53 -6.79 -2.27
C TYR A 485 -8.21 -5.92 -3.33
N HIS A 486 -9.55 -5.87 -3.34
CA HIS A 486 -10.29 -4.92 -4.17
C HIS A 486 -9.90 -3.46 -3.90
N GLY A 487 -9.46 -3.14 -2.69
CA GLY A 487 -8.97 -1.81 -2.32
C GLY A 487 -7.82 -1.35 -3.21
N TYR A 488 -6.87 -2.25 -3.57
CA TYR A 488 -5.80 -1.93 -4.53
C TYR A 488 -6.33 -1.65 -5.94
N VAL A 489 -7.37 -2.37 -6.38
CA VAL A 489 -7.97 -2.13 -7.69
C VAL A 489 -8.68 -0.78 -7.73
N LEU A 490 -9.47 -0.49 -6.70
CA LEU A 490 -10.16 0.80 -6.56
C LEU A 490 -9.16 1.96 -6.42
N ALA A 491 -8.06 1.74 -5.70
CA ALA A 491 -6.98 2.72 -5.59
C ALA A 491 -6.33 3.00 -6.94
N GLU A 492 -5.94 2.00 -7.73
CA GLU A 492 -5.40 2.22 -9.08
C GLU A 492 -6.40 2.96 -9.99
N MET A 493 -7.68 2.59 -9.93
CA MET A 493 -8.72 3.32 -10.68
C MET A 493 -8.72 4.81 -10.29
N ALA A 494 -8.65 5.11 -8.99
CA ALA A 494 -8.61 6.48 -8.49
C ALA A 494 -7.28 7.20 -8.81
N VAL A 495 -6.14 6.50 -8.83
CA VAL A 495 -4.83 7.02 -9.25
C VAL A 495 -4.93 7.51 -10.69
N HIS A 496 -5.40 6.67 -11.62
CA HIS A 496 -5.55 7.06 -13.03
C HIS A 496 -6.53 8.23 -13.20
N GLN A 497 -7.65 8.22 -12.49
CA GLN A 497 -8.64 9.29 -12.55
C GLN A 497 -8.12 10.62 -11.99
N THR A 498 -7.40 10.58 -10.85
CA THR A 498 -6.78 11.74 -10.20
C THR A 498 -5.65 12.31 -11.04
N ARG A 499 -4.79 11.46 -11.61
CA ARG A 499 -3.72 11.89 -12.53
C ARG A 499 -4.30 12.56 -13.78
N ALA A 500 -5.33 11.97 -14.39
CA ALA A 500 -6.01 12.58 -15.54
C ALA A 500 -6.62 13.96 -15.19
N TYR A 501 -7.20 14.10 -14.00
CA TYR A 501 -7.69 15.39 -13.50
C TYR A 501 -6.57 16.44 -13.39
N PHE A 502 -5.46 16.11 -12.73
CA PHE A 502 -4.35 17.06 -12.55
C PHE A 502 -3.67 17.41 -13.87
N LEU A 503 -3.46 16.44 -14.77
CA LEU A 503 -2.92 16.71 -16.11
C LEU A 503 -3.85 17.63 -16.91
N HIS A 504 -5.17 17.40 -16.87
CA HIS A 504 -6.12 18.28 -17.53
C HIS A 504 -6.12 19.71 -16.93
N LYS A 505 -6.02 19.81 -15.60
CA LYS A 505 -6.12 21.09 -14.89
C LYS A 505 -4.84 21.92 -14.94
N PHE A 506 -3.67 21.28 -14.81
CA PHE A 506 -2.38 21.95 -14.65
C PHE A 506 -1.42 21.72 -15.81
N GLY A 507 -1.67 20.74 -16.68
CA GLY A 507 -0.78 20.36 -17.77
C GLY A 507 0.46 19.56 -17.34
N ARG A 508 0.64 19.30 -16.05
CA ARG A 508 1.73 18.51 -15.46
C ARG A 508 1.38 18.10 -14.04
N ILE A 509 2.06 17.07 -13.52
CA ILE A 509 1.97 16.65 -12.11
C ILE A 509 3.30 16.90 -11.39
N VAL A 510 4.41 16.43 -11.97
CA VAL A 510 5.73 16.56 -11.36
C VAL A 510 6.10 18.04 -11.18
N ASP A 511 6.52 18.39 -9.95
CA ASP A 511 6.87 19.75 -9.53
C ASP A 511 5.73 20.78 -9.67
N GLU A 512 4.48 20.33 -9.54
CA GLU A 512 3.31 21.21 -9.45
C GLU A 512 2.82 21.33 -8.01
N PRO A 513 3.12 22.43 -7.29
CA PRO A 513 2.84 22.55 -5.86
C PRO A 513 1.35 22.53 -5.50
N ARG A 514 0.47 22.83 -6.46
CA ARG A 514 -0.98 22.77 -6.27
C ARG A 514 -1.51 21.34 -6.18
N VAL A 515 -0.77 20.34 -6.65
CA VAL A 515 -1.14 18.92 -6.52
C VAL A 515 -1.18 18.53 -5.04
N GLY A 516 -0.10 18.78 -4.28
CA GLY A 516 -0.06 18.48 -2.85
C GLY A 516 -1.09 19.26 -2.06
N GLN A 517 -1.37 20.52 -2.43
CA GLN A 517 -2.43 21.32 -1.80
C GLN A 517 -3.81 20.70 -1.99
N GLU A 518 -4.20 20.32 -3.21
CA GLU A 518 -5.53 19.75 -3.46
C GLU A 518 -5.69 18.35 -2.89
N LEU A 519 -4.62 17.53 -2.90
CA LEU A 519 -4.62 16.26 -2.18
C LEU A 519 -4.82 16.48 -0.66
N ALA A 520 -4.11 17.45 -0.07
CA ALA A 520 -4.25 17.77 1.34
C ALA A 520 -5.64 18.26 1.71
N ASP A 521 -6.21 19.16 0.91
CA ASP A 521 -7.51 19.77 1.20
C ASP A 521 -8.68 18.81 0.99
N VAL A 522 -8.62 18.03 -0.10
CA VAL A 522 -9.77 17.23 -0.54
C VAL A 522 -9.66 15.81 -0.04
N TYR A 523 -8.53 15.14 -0.28
CA TYR A 523 -8.33 13.76 0.15
C TYR A 523 -8.00 13.72 1.63
N TRP A 524 -6.92 14.34 2.09
CA TRP A 524 -6.34 14.02 3.41
C TRP A 524 -7.03 14.68 4.62
N ALA A 525 -7.42 15.95 4.51
CA ALA A 525 -7.96 16.72 5.64
C ALA A 525 -9.18 16.09 6.34
N PRO A 526 -10.13 15.43 5.65
CA PRO A 526 -11.25 14.75 6.27
C PRO A 526 -10.92 13.48 7.06
N GLY A 527 -9.76 12.85 6.82
CA GLY A 527 -9.47 11.51 7.34
C GLY A 527 -10.57 10.50 6.95
N ASN A 528 -10.88 9.55 7.82
CA ASN A 528 -11.96 8.57 7.61
C ASN A 528 -13.39 9.10 7.89
N GLY A 529 -13.52 10.42 8.03
CA GLY A 529 -14.81 11.11 8.21
C GLY A 529 -15.69 11.09 6.96
N GLU A 530 -15.08 10.86 5.79
CA GLU A 530 -15.74 10.89 4.49
C GLU A 530 -15.61 9.53 3.78
N ALA A 531 -16.58 9.21 2.92
CA ALA A 531 -16.53 7.99 2.11
C ALA A 531 -15.56 8.15 0.93
N PHE A 532 -14.80 7.11 0.63
CA PHE A 532 -13.79 7.10 -0.44
C PHE A 532 -14.34 7.55 -1.80
N LEU A 533 -15.50 7.00 -2.22
CA LEU A 533 -16.09 7.33 -3.52
C LEU A 533 -16.52 8.80 -3.60
N ASP A 534 -16.94 9.39 -2.49
CA ASP A 534 -17.31 10.81 -2.41
C ASP A 534 -16.08 11.71 -2.47
N LEU A 535 -14.96 11.31 -1.85
CA LEU A 535 -13.68 12.00 -1.94
C LEU A 535 -13.20 12.04 -3.40
N VAL A 536 -13.18 10.90 -4.09
CA VAL A 536 -12.81 10.84 -5.52
C VAL A 536 -13.67 11.80 -6.33
N LYS A 537 -15.00 11.73 -6.16
CA LYS A 537 -15.93 12.62 -6.86
C LYS A 537 -15.72 14.09 -6.55
N ARG A 538 -15.41 14.43 -5.29
CA ARG A 538 -15.13 15.80 -4.85
C ARG A 538 -13.88 16.37 -5.52
N LEU A 539 -12.80 15.59 -5.60
CA LEU A 539 -11.55 16.05 -6.23
C LEU A 539 -11.69 16.16 -7.75
N THR A 540 -12.15 15.08 -8.40
CA THR A 540 -12.07 14.96 -9.86
C THR A 540 -13.33 15.45 -10.57
N GLY A 541 -14.39 15.76 -9.84
CA GLY A 541 -15.68 16.22 -10.37
C GLY A 541 -16.58 15.11 -10.94
N ALA A 542 -16.18 13.85 -10.86
CA ALA A 542 -16.91 12.71 -11.42
C ALA A 542 -16.81 11.48 -10.50
N PRO A 543 -17.85 10.61 -10.44
CA PRO A 543 -17.77 9.34 -9.72
C PRO A 543 -16.56 8.51 -10.17
N LEU A 544 -16.06 7.63 -9.29
CA LEU A 544 -14.99 6.70 -9.64
C LEU A 544 -15.42 5.82 -10.84
N GLY A 545 -14.56 5.70 -11.85
CA GLY A 545 -14.81 4.86 -13.02
C GLY A 545 -13.54 4.37 -13.71
N SER A 546 -13.69 3.41 -14.62
CA SER A 546 -12.58 2.76 -15.34
C SER A 546 -11.95 3.61 -16.46
N ALA A 547 -12.66 4.64 -16.92
CA ALA A 547 -12.36 5.33 -18.18
C ALA A 547 -10.92 5.87 -18.29
N ALA A 548 -10.37 6.43 -17.20
CA ALA A 548 -9.00 6.96 -17.22
C ALA A 548 -7.95 5.84 -17.36
N TRP A 549 -8.13 4.73 -16.64
CA TRP A 549 -7.21 3.59 -16.70
C TRP A 549 -7.32 2.87 -18.05
N VAL A 550 -8.54 2.65 -18.53
CA VAL A 550 -8.79 2.04 -19.84
C VAL A 550 -8.20 2.88 -20.96
N LYS A 551 -8.35 4.21 -20.91
CA LYS A 551 -7.73 5.12 -21.89
C LYS A 551 -6.21 5.01 -21.90
N GLU A 552 -5.58 4.92 -20.74
CA GLU A 552 -4.12 4.73 -20.65
C GLU A 552 -3.70 3.42 -21.35
N LEU A 553 -4.36 2.30 -21.02
CA LEU A 553 -4.08 0.99 -21.61
C LEU A 553 -4.39 0.91 -23.11
N GLN A 554 -5.35 1.72 -23.60
CA GLN A 554 -5.69 1.81 -25.02
C GLN A 554 -4.74 2.71 -25.81
N THR A 555 -3.90 3.51 -25.14
CA THR A 555 -3.00 4.44 -25.82
C THR A 555 -1.96 3.64 -26.62
N PRO A 556 -1.89 3.83 -27.95
CA PRO A 556 -0.91 3.13 -28.76
C PRO A 556 0.51 3.50 -28.34
N LEU A 557 1.41 2.52 -28.32
CA LEU A 557 2.82 2.72 -27.92
C LEU A 557 3.49 3.89 -28.66
N SER A 558 3.21 4.07 -29.96
CA SER A 558 3.79 5.18 -30.74
C SER A 558 3.39 6.56 -30.20
N LYS A 559 2.14 6.70 -29.75
CA LYS A 559 1.62 7.93 -29.17
C LYS A 559 2.19 8.12 -27.75
N LYS A 560 2.22 7.06 -26.96
CA LYS A 560 2.81 7.09 -25.61
C LYS A 560 4.28 7.52 -25.65
N LEU A 561 5.06 7.00 -26.61
CA LEU A 561 6.45 7.39 -26.82
C LEU A 561 6.59 8.87 -27.19
N GLU A 562 5.71 9.40 -28.06
CA GLU A 562 5.71 10.82 -28.42
C GLU A 562 5.43 11.71 -27.20
N GLU A 563 4.39 11.39 -26.44
CA GLU A 563 3.98 12.13 -25.24
C GLU A 563 5.07 12.09 -24.16
N GLU A 564 5.55 10.90 -23.79
CA GLU A 564 6.60 10.70 -22.77
C GLU A 564 7.92 11.36 -23.19
N LYS A 565 8.28 11.35 -24.49
CA LYS A 565 9.50 12.01 -24.98
C LYS A 565 9.40 13.52 -24.85
N HIS A 566 8.25 14.09 -25.22
CA HIS A 566 8.01 15.52 -25.11
C HIS A 566 8.11 15.97 -23.64
N GLU A 567 7.47 15.24 -22.74
CA GLU A 567 7.52 15.50 -21.30
C GLU A 567 8.93 15.33 -20.72
N TYR A 568 9.66 14.29 -21.13
CA TYR A 568 11.05 14.07 -20.76
C TYR A 568 11.95 15.23 -21.19
N GLU A 569 11.89 15.67 -22.46
CA GLU A 569 12.74 16.74 -22.96
C GLU A 569 12.47 18.07 -22.22
N ALA A 570 11.19 18.38 -21.97
CA ALA A 570 10.80 19.53 -21.16
C ALA A 570 11.30 19.41 -19.71
N ALA A 571 11.22 18.22 -19.11
CA ALA A 571 11.70 17.92 -17.78
C ALA A 571 13.22 18.05 -17.64
N VAL A 572 13.99 17.55 -18.61
CA VAL A 572 15.45 17.69 -18.66
C VAL A 572 15.85 19.16 -18.77
N ALA A 573 15.18 19.93 -19.63
CA ALA A 573 15.45 21.36 -19.79
C ALA A 573 15.14 22.17 -18.53
N ALA A 574 14.08 21.80 -17.81
CA ALA A 574 13.69 22.50 -16.58
C ALA A 574 14.56 22.11 -15.36
N GLY A 575 14.98 20.84 -15.26
CA GLY A 575 15.55 20.29 -14.03
C GLY A 575 14.52 20.19 -12.89
N PRO A 576 14.89 19.60 -11.74
CA PRO A 576 14.00 19.53 -10.59
C PRO A 576 13.76 20.92 -10.00
N ALA A 577 12.53 21.20 -9.56
CA ALA A 577 12.19 22.51 -8.96
C ALA A 577 13.02 22.84 -7.73
N ILE A 578 13.47 21.81 -7.01
CA ILE A 578 14.46 21.90 -5.94
C ILE A 578 15.72 21.15 -6.42
N PRO A 579 16.80 21.87 -6.77
CA PRO A 579 18.08 21.28 -7.15
C PRO A 579 18.71 20.44 -6.04
N PRO A 580 19.52 19.42 -6.37
CA PRO A 580 20.33 18.70 -5.39
C PRO A 580 21.17 19.66 -4.53
N GLY A 581 21.17 19.44 -3.21
CA GLY A 581 21.89 20.29 -2.24
C GLY A 581 21.13 21.54 -1.80
N GLN A 582 20.00 21.88 -2.42
CA GLN A 582 19.08 22.88 -1.86
C GLN A 582 18.16 22.22 -0.83
N GLU A 583 17.91 22.92 0.28
CA GLU A 583 17.07 22.42 1.38
C GLU A 583 15.62 22.22 0.92
N PRO A 584 15.07 20.98 0.97
CA PRO A 584 13.65 20.74 0.77
C PRO A 584 12.89 21.05 2.07
N ASP A 585 11.90 21.96 2.01
CA ASP A 585 11.02 22.23 3.15
C ASP A 585 9.75 21.37 3.07
N LEU A 586 9.73 20.35 3.92
CA LEU A 586 8.57 19.47 4.11
C LEU A 586 7.81 19.80 5.40
N GLY A 587 8.24 20.80 6.17
CA GLY A 587 7.63 21.12 7.45
C GLY A 587 7.67 19.97 8.45
N MET A 588 8.75 19.18 8.51
CA MET A 588 8.91 18.07 9.45
C MET A 588 10.36 17.89 9.94
N ARG A 589 10.51 17.11 11.02
CA ARG A 589 11.78 16.55 11.46
C ARG A 589 11.92 15.12 10.96
N VAL A 590 13.08 14.78 10.38
CA VAL A 590 13.41 13.44 9.90
C VAL A 590 14.58 12.88 10.68
N LEU A 591 14.41 11.67 11.21
CA LEU A 591 15.42 10.86 11.87
C LEU A 591 15.78 9.71 10.94
N LEU A 592 17.02 9.63 10.50
CA LEU A 592 17.54 8.51 9.72
C LEU A 592 18.18 7.52 10.69
N VAL A 593 17.70 6.28 10.69
CA VAL A 593 18.11 5.25 11.65
C VAL A 593 18.42 3.93 10.95
N ASP A 594 19.19 3.07 11.61
CA ASP A 594 19.33 1.65 11.27
C ASP A 594 19.25 0.84 12.56
N GLY A 595 18.07 0.31 12.85
CA GLY A 595 17.78 -0.29 14.15
C GLY A 595 17.92 0.75 15.27
N ASP A 596 18.75 0.45 16.26
CA ASP A 596 19.03 1.34 17.39
C ASP A 596 20.04 2.47 17.06
N GLU A 597 20.71 2.40 15.90
CA GLU A 597 21.68 3.42 15.49
C GLU A 597 20.96 4.64 14.89
N THR A 598 21.20 5.83 15.45
CA THR A 598 20.83 7.09 14.80
C THR A 598 21.93 7.52 13.84
N ILE A 599 21.62 7.54 12.54
CA ILE A 599 22.53 7.94 11.48
C ILE A 599 22.56 9.46 11.35
N ALA A 600 21.38 10.09 11.30
CA ALA A 600 21.23 11.53 11.16
C ALA A 600 19.90 12.03 11.71
N ASP A 601 19.84 13.33 12.03
CA ASP A 601 18.65 14.02 12.52
C ASP A 601 18.57 15.39 11.85
N SER A 602 17.49 15.66 11.12
CA SER A 602 17.32 16.92 10.39
C SER A 602 17.21 18.13 11.31
N ALA A 603 16.92 17.94 12.61
CA ALA A 603 17.02 19.03 13.59
C ALA A 603 18.46 19.57 13.74
N GLN A 604 19.47 18.82 13.28
CA GLN A 604 20.90 19.18 13.37
C GLN A 604 21.44 19.82 12.08
N GLY A 605 20.61 20.57 11.36
CA GLY A 605 21.04 21.40 10.23
C GLY A 605 20.31 21.14 8.91
N GLY A 606 19.06 20.69 8.96
CA GLY A 606 18.22 20.50 7.78
C GLY A 606 18.21 19.08 7.24
N LEU A 607 17.22 18.80 6.41
CA LEU A 607 17.01 17.52 5.74
C LEU A 607 18.05 17.30 4.62
N ALA A 608 18.55 18.35 3.95
CA ALA A 608 19.63 18.19 2.98
C ALA A 608 20.89 17.64 3.67
N LYS A 609 21.28 18.23 4.80
CA LYS A 609 22.45 17.76 5.58
C LYS A 609 22.25 16.35 6.15
N ALA A 610 21.04 16.02 6.62
CA ALA A 610 20.73 14.68 7.09
C ALA A 610 20.85 13.65 5.95
N SER A 611 20.35 13.98 4.76
CA SER A 611 20.47 13.16 3.55
C SER A 611 21.93 12.95 3.13
N ASP A 612 22.76 14.00 3.17
CA ASP A 612 24.19 13.90 2.90
C ASP A 612 24.91 12.98 3.91
N THR A 613 24.54 13.08 5.19
CA THR A 613 25.09 12.22 6.25
C THR A 613 24.72 10.76 6.00
N PHE A 614 23.47 10.49 5.61
CA PHE A 614 23.03 9.15 5.23
C PHE A 614 23.76 8.62 3.99
N LYS A 615 23.94 9.44 2.94
CA LYS A 615 24.71 9.08 1.76
C LYS A 615 26.16 8.67 2.10
N GLN A 616 26.80 9.41 3.00
CA GLN A 616 28.15 9.09 3.50
C GLN A 616 28.15 7.78 4.31
N TRP A 617 27.14 7.57 5.15
CA TRP A 617 26.97 6.33 5.92
C TRP A 617 26.79 5.12 4.99
N ILE A 618 25.94 5.22 3.96
CA ILE A 618 25.78 4.17 2.93
C ILE A 618 27.11 3.86 2.26
N SER A 619 27.83 4.89 1.80
CA SER A 619 29.11 4.72 1.10
C SER A 619 30.18 4.05 1.96
N LYS A 620 30.15 4.31 3.29
CA LYS A 620 31.07 3.69 4.25
C LYS A 620 30.70 2.24 4.55
N LYS A 621 29.41 1.92 4.69
CA LYS A 621 28.93 0.60 5.09
C LYS A 621 28.86 -0.39 3.91
N TRP A 622 28.59 0.11 2.71
CA TRP A 622 28.62 -0.64 1.45
C TRP A 622 29.51 0.07 0.43
N PRO A 623 30.85 -0.01 0.57
CA PRO A 623 31.75 0.59 -0.40
C PRO A 623 31.49 0.01 -1.78
N ALA A 624 31.46 0.88 -2.81
CA ALA A 624 31.38 0.45 -4.19
C ALA A 624 32.53 -0.54 -4.45
N LYS A 625 32.22 -1.71 -5.01
CA LYS A 625 33.28 -2.63 -5.46
C LYS A 625 34.08 -1.87 -6.51
N GLU A 626 35.38 -1.70 -6.30
CA GLU A 626 36.27 -1.22 -7.36
C GLU A 626 36.06 -2.11 -8.58
N THR A 627 35.50 -1.53 -9.64
CA THR A 627 35.51 -2.16 -10.95
C THR A 627 36.97 -2.21 -11.38
N VAL A 628 37.59 -3.38 -11.19
CA VAL A 628 38.88 -3.69 -11.82
C VAL A 628 38.63 -3.54 -13.32
N ALA A 629 39.17 -2.47 -13.90
CA ALA A 629 39.14 -2.24 -15.34
C ALA A 629 39.79 -3.46 -16.01
N ALA A 630 39.02 -4.18 -16.81
CA ALA A 630 39.51 -5.23 -17.70
C ALA A 630 39.87 -4.62 -19.05
#